data_AF-A0A538LZY3-F1
#
_entry.id   AF-A0A538LZY3-F1
#
_cell.length_a   1.000
_cell.length_b   1.000
_cell.length_c   1.000
_cell.angle_alpha   90.00
_cell.angle_beta   90.00
_cell.angle_gamma   90.00
#
_symmetry.space_group_name_H-M   'P 1'
#
loop_
_entity.id
_entity.type
_entity.pdbx_description
1 polymer ?
#
loop_
_entity_poly.entity_id
_entity_poly.type
_entity_poly.pdbx_seq_one_letter_code
_entity_poly.pdbx_strand_id
1 'polypeptide(L)'
;MEQAFLARHAESESSTRGLTNGDPRTAVPLTAEGREQARRLGDLLADTELDLCVTSEFERTQETADLALAGRDVPRIVLPGLNDIRFGQFEGGPLREYRAWARAHGPSAEAPGGGESRVETVRRYVLDACDSRAPAAAVEQVPYAEPFAVDSTQLERAVDRLDAWTLAPTWHRRN
;
A
#
# COMPACT_ATOMS: atom_id res chain seq x y z
N MET A 1 19.18 5.55 -7.28
CA MET A 1 18.12 6.03 -6.39
C MET A 1 18.74 6.17 -5.01
N GLU A 2 18.92 7.40 -4.53
CA GLU A 2 19.59 7.65 -3.25
C GLU A 2 18.60 7.60 -2.07
N GLN A 3 17.32 7.85 -2.34
CA GLN A 3 16.25 7.91 -1.34
C GLN A 3 14.90 7.53 -1.97
N ALA A 4 14.00 6.97 -1.16
CA ALA A 4 12.60 6.75 -1.54
C ALA A 4 11.67 7.33 -0.48
N PHE A 5 10.53 7.86 -0.92
CA PHE A 5 9.44 8.34 -0.07
C PHE A 5 8.22 7.45 -0.27
N LEU A 6 7.78 6.78 0.78
CA LEU A 6 6.60 5.94 0.77
C LEU A 6 5.43 6.68 1.42
N ALA A 7 4.29 6.73 0.76
CA ALA A 7 3.08 7.33 1.32
C ALA A 7 1.86 6.43 1.05
N ARG A 8 0.97 6.34 2.05
CA ARG A 8 -0.37 5.82 1.84
C ARG A 8 -1.20 6.85 1.07
N HIS A 9 -2.13 6.41 0.22
CA HIS A 9 -3.16 7.30 -0.35
C HIS A 9 -3.84 8.10 0.78
N ALA A 10 -4.33 9.30 0.48
CA ALA A 10 -5.09 10.10 1.44
C ALA A 10 -6.47 9.48 1.76
N GLU A 11 -7.19 10.00 2.74
CA GLU A 11 -8.50 9.48 3.13
C GLU A 11 -9.49 9.40 1.95
N SER A 12 -10.14 8.24 1.79
CA SER A 12 -11.14 7.99 0.74
C SER A 12 -12.53 7.72 1.32
N GLU A 13 -13.56 7.84 0.48
CA GLU A 13 -14.96 7.57 0.86
C GLU A 13 -15.17 6.15 1.45
N SER A 14 -14.45 5.15 0.92
CA SER A 14 -14.50 3.79 1.50
C SER A 14 -13.74 3.71 2.83
N SER A 15 -12.66 4.47 2.99
CA SER A 15 -11.85 4.47 4.21
C SER A 15 -12.65 5.02 5.41
N THR A 16 -13.37 6.13 5.23
CA THR A 16 -14.22 6.72 6.29
C THR A 16 -15.35 5.79 6.71
N ARG A 17 -15.87 5.00 5.78
CA ARG A 17 -16.95 4.03 6.01
C ARG A 17 -16.44 2.66 6.47
N GLY A 18 -15.12 2.46 6.52
CA GLY A 18 -14.49 1.19 6.88
C GLY A 18 -14.85 0.06 5.91
N LEU A 19 -14.97 0.37 4.62
CA LEU A 19 -15.30 -0.58 3.56
C LEU A 19 -14.03 -1.06 2.84
N THR A 20 -14.07 -2.30 2.39
CA THR A 20 -13.05 -2.90 1.53
C THR A 20 -13.16 -2.37 0.10
N ASN A 21 -12.01 -2.23 -0.57
CA ASN A 21 -11.96 -1.99 -2.00
C ASN A 21 -10.62 -2.49 -2.56
N GLY A 22 -10.65 -3.67 -3.18
CA GLY A 22 -9.53 -4.34 -3.82
C GLY A 22 -9.62 -4.39 -5.35
N ASP A 23 -10.73 -3.92 -5.93
CA ASP A 23 -10.87 -3.75 -7.39
C ASP A 23 -10.64 -2.28 -7.80
N PRO A 24 -9.56 -1.96 -8.55
CA PRO A 24 -9.26 -0.60 -8.97
C PRO A 24 -10.28 -0.01 -9.97
N ARG A 25 -11.13 -0.85 -10.58
CA ARG A 25 -12.21 -0.39 -11.47
C ARG A 25 -13.41 0.17 -10.69
N THR A 26 -13.47 -0.11 -9.40
CA THR A 26 -14.49 0.50 -8.53
C THR A 26 -14.02 1.90 -8.16
N ALA A 27 -14.69 2.91 -8.69
CA ALA A 27 -14.40 4.30 -8.38
C ALA A 27 -14.63 4.58 -6.89
N VAL A 28 -13.57 5.05 -6.22
CA VAL A 28 -13.56 5.41 -4.81
C VAL A 28 -12.70 6.65 -4.69
N PRO A 29 -13.33 7.85 -4.74
CA PRO A 29 -12.59 9.10 -4.69
C PRO A 29 -12.08 9.40 -3.27
N LEU A 30 -11.20 10.39 -3.19
CA LEU A 30 -10.84 11.01 -1.93
C LEU A 30 -12.02 11.79 -1.33
N THR A 31 -12.04 11.88 0.00
CA THR A 31 -12.96 12.79 0.71
C THR A 31 -12.48 14.24 0.55
N ALA A 32 -13.26 15.23 1.00
CA ALA A 32 -12.77 16.61 1.06
C ALA A 32 -11.52 16.74 1.94
N GLU A 33 -11.53 16.10 3.11
CA GLU A 33 -10.37 16.05 4.01
C GLU A 33 -9.19 15.29 3.37
N GLY A 34 -9.45 14.19 2.66
CA GLY A 34 -8.44 13.46 1.91
C GLY A 34 -7.74 14.32 0.86
N ARG A 35 -8.46 15.21 0.18
CA ARG A 35 -7.84 16.17 -0.75
C ARG A 35 -6.94 17.16 -0.04
N GLU A 36 -7.33 17.66 1.13
CA GLU A 36 -6.45 18.52 1.95
C GLU A 36 -5.22 17.78 2.45
N GLN A 37 -5.37 16.51 2.87
CA GLN A 37 -4.23 15.64 3.24
C GLN A 37 -3.25 15.48 2.07
N ALA A 38 -3.76 15.24 0.86
CA ALA A 38 -2.93 15.11 -0.32
C ALA A 38 -2.18 16.41 -0.68
N ARG A 39 -2.80 17.58 -0.52
CA ARG A 39 -2.10 18.86 -0.71
C ARG A 39 -1.01 19.10 0.34
N ARG A 40 -1.29 18.77 1.61
CA ARG A 40 -0.29 18.84 2.68
C ARG A 40 0.90 17.93 2.44
N LEU A 41 0.69 16.75 1.85
CA LEU A 41 1.79 15.89 1.38
C LEU A 41 2.67 16.62 0.37
N GLY A 42 2.06 17.37 -0.54
CA GLY A 42 2.78 18.24 -1.49
C GLY A 42 3.62 19.30 -0.80
N ASP A 43 3.06 19.98 0.22
CA ASP A 43 3.79 20.97 1.03
C ASP A 43 5.00 20.34 1.75
N LEU A 44 4.83 19.13 2.31
CA LEU A 44 5.91 18.40 2.98
C LEU A 44 7.03 17.97 2.02
N LEU A 45 6.71 17.80 0.74
CA LEU A 45 7.66 17.40 -0.31
C LEU A 45 8.13 18.58 -1.17
N ALA A 46 7.76 19.82 -0.83
CA ALA A 46 7.99 20.99 -1.68
C ALA A 46 9.47 21.22 -2.00
N ASP A 47 10.35 21.04 -1.01
CA ASP A 47 11.80 21.23 -1.15
C ASP A 47 12.55 19.95 -1.54
N THR A 48 11.83 18.86 -1.85
CA THR A 48 12.42 17.58 -2.24
C THR A 48 12.39 17.44 -3.75
N GLU A 49 13.54 17.27 -4.41
CA GLU A 49 13.57 16.90 -5.83
C GLU A 49 13.08 15.45 -6.01
N LEU A 50 12.11 15.24 -6.90
CA LEU A 50 11.50 13.93 -7.16
C LEU A 50 11.68 13.59 -8.63
N ASP A 51 12.45 12.54 -8.91
CA ASP A 51 12.73 12.08 -10.28
C ASP A 51 11.61 11.22 -10.88
N LEU A 52 10.83 10.57 -10.01
CA LEU A 52 9.82 9.60 -10.40
C LEU A 52 8.75 9.48 -9.31
N CYS A 53 7.50 9.38 -9.72
CA CYS A 53 6.41 9.04 -8.80
C CYS A 53 5.67 7.78 -9.29
N VAL A 54 5.49 6.81 -8.41
CA VAL A 54 4.88 5.51 -8.73
C VAL A 54 3.59 5.33 -7.93
N THR A 55 2.50 4.94 -8.58
CA THR A 55 1.19 4.71 -7.94
C THR A 55 0.63 3.33 -8.25
N SER A 56 -0.31 2.86 -7.44
CA SER A 56 -1.22 1.78 -7.83
C SER A 56 -2.27 2.29 -8.84
N GLU A 57 -3.09 1.38 -9.36
CA GLU A 57 -4.14 1.72 -10.33
C GLU A 57 -5.35 2.43 -9.69
N PHE A 58 -5.47 2.41 -8.37
CA PHE A 58 -6.64 2.96 -7.69
C PHE A 58 -6.75 4.48 -7.85
N GLU A 59 -7.96 4.96 -8.15
CA GLU A 59 -8.32 6.38 -8.25
C GLU A 59 -7.82 7.19 -7.05
N ARG A 60 -8.12 6.76 -5.81
CA ARG A 60 -7.64 7.44 -4.58
C ARG A 60 -6.13 7.62 -4.52
N THR A 61 -5.34 6.68 -5.05
CA THR A 61 -3.88 6.75 -5.03
C THR A 61 -3.38 7.73 -6.09
N GLN A 62 -3.98 7.69 -7.29
CA GLN A 62 -3.66 8.61 -8.37
C GLN A 62 -4.06 10.05 -8.00
N GLU A 63 -5.28 10.25 -7.49
CA GLU A 63 -5.77 11.56 -7.04
C GLU A 63 -4.90 12.15 -5.91
N THR A 64 -4.44 11.31 -4.97
CA THR A 64 -3.49 11.77 -3.93
C THR A 64 -2.21 12.31 -4.55
N ALA A 65 -1.67 11.59 -5.53
CA ALA A 65 -0.39 11.93 -6.14
C ALA A 65 -0.51 13.15 -7.09
N ASP A 66 -1.64 13.31 -7.78
CA ASP A 66 -1.93 14.47 -8.61
C ASP A 66 -2.01 15.75 -7.77
N LEU A 67 -2.66 15.68 -6.61
CA LEU A 67 -2.78 16.82 -5.69
C LEU A 67 -1.45 17.14 -5.01
N ALA A 68 -0.69 16.12 -4.57
CA ALA A 68 0.59 16.31 -3.92
C ALA A 68 1.67 16.87 -4.86
N LEU A 69 1.58 16.57 -6.16
CA LEU A 69 2.56 17.01 -7.16
C LEU A 69 2.03 18.08 -8.10
N ALA A 70 0.93 18.73 -7.75
CA ALA A 70 0.32 19.78 -8.54
C ALA A 70 1.36 20.87 -8.89
N GLY A 71 1.50 21.17 -10.18
CA GLY A 71 2.44 22.17 -10.68
C GLY A 71 3.90 21.70 -10.78
N ARG A 72 4.19 20.43 -10.50
CA ARG A 72 5.52 19.84 -10.61
C ARG A 72 5.60 18.92 -11.83
N ASP A 73 6.70 18.98 -12.56
CA ASP A 73 6.96 18.09 -13.70
C ASP A 73 7.70 16.83 -13.25
N VAL A 74 6.96 15.88 -12.67
CA VAL A 74 7.50 14.60 -12.17
C VAL A 74 6.91 13.46 -12.98
N PRO A 75 7.73 12.65 -13.69
CA PRO A 75 7.25 11.48 -14.41
C PRO A 75 6.44 10.51 -13.54
N ARG A 76 5.36 9.97 -14.10
CA ARG A 76 4.43 9.04 -13.42
C ARG A 76 4.50 7.64 -14.03
N ILE A 77 4.60 6.63 -13.17
CA ILE A 77 4.36 5.23 -13.52
C ILE A 77 3.18 4.70 -12.70
N VAL A 78 2.21 4.09 -13.37
CA VAL A 78 1.14 3.32 -12.71
C VAL A 78 1.54 1.85 -12.73
N LEU A 79 1.64 1.23 -11.55
CA LEU A 79 2.10 -0.13 -11.38
C LEU A 79 1.00 -1.00 -10.75
N PRO A 80 0.31 -1.87 -11.54
CA PRO A 80 -0.71 -2.79 -11.03
C PRO A 80 -0.24 -3.67 -9.87
N GLY A 81 1.06 -3.96 -9.83
CA GLY A 81 1.74 -4.65 -8.75
C GLY A 81 1.52 -4.05 -7.35
N LEU A 82 1.26 -2.73 -7.28
CA LEU A 82 1.01 -1.99 -6.04
C LEU A 82 -0.47 -1.96 -5.62
N ASN A 83 -1.36 -2.64 -6.34
CA ASN A 83 -2.78 -2.68 -5.98
C ASN A 83 -3.02 -3.33 -4.62
N ASP A 84 -4.03 -2.87 -3.91
CA ASP A 84 -4.50 -3.46 -2.65
C ASP A 84 -4.90 -4.94 -2.82
N ILE A 85 -5.09 -5.63 -1.70
CA ILE A 85 -5.53 -7.03 -1.68
C ILE A 85 -6.91 -7.17 -2.34
N ARG A 86 -7.08 -8.21 -3.16
CA ARG A 86 -8.43 -8.57 -3.66
C ARG A 86 -9.24 -9.20 -2.55
N PHE A 87 -10.34 -8.57 -2.14
CA PHE A 87 -11.13 -9.01 -0.99
C PHE A 87 -12.15 -10.11 -1.33
N GLY A 88 -12.28 -10.51 -2.60
CA GLY A 88 -13.20 -11.57 -3.03
C GLY A 88 -14.66 -11.24 -2.68
N GLN A 89 -15.35 -12.16 -2.01
CA GLN A 89 -16.74 -11.98 -1.56
C GLN A 89 -16.91 -10.82 -0.58
N PHE A 90 -15.82 -10.31 0.01
CA PHE A 90 -15.86 -9.22 0.95
C PHE A 90 -15.76 -7.85 0.28
N GLU A 91 -15.59 -7.75 -1.05
CA GLU A 91 -15.52 -6.46 -1.77
C GLU A 91 -16.73 -5.56 -1.49
N GLY A 92 -16.47 -4.26 -1.24
CA GLY A 92 -17.48 -3.28 -0.88
C GLY A 92 -18.13 -3.48 0.50
N GLY A 93 -17.80 -4.58 1.19
CA GLY A 93 -18.29 -4.91 2.52
C GLY A 93 -17.43 -4.32 3.64
N PRO A 94 -17.84 -4.49 4.91
CA PRO A 94 -17.10 -3.95 6.04
C PRO A 94 -15.73 -4.64 6.22
N LEU A 95 -14.65 -3.84 6.28
CA LEU A 95 -13.28 -4.33 6.50
C LEU A 95 -13.14 -5.17 7.77
N ARG A 96 -13.95 -4.89 8.80
CA ARG A 96 -13.98 -5.67 10.05
C ARG A 96 -14.36 -7.13 9.81
N GLU A 97 -15.22 -7.42 8.85
CA GLU A 97 -15.73 -8.77 8.55
C GLU A 97 -14.66 -9.57 7.82
N TYR A 98 -14.02 -8.97 6.81
CA TYR A 98 -12.82 -9.54 6.20
C TYR A 98 -11.73 -9.83 7.25
N ARG A 99 -11.45 -8.88 8.15
CA ARG A 99 -10.44 -9.05 9.21
C ARG A 99 -10.79 -10.18 10.17
N ALA A 100 -12.06 -10.36 10.51
CA ALA A 100 -12.52 -11.46 11.35
C ALA A 100 -12.32 -12.81 10.65
N TRP A 101 -12.75 -12.90 9.39
CA TRP A 101 -12.53 -14.07 8.55
C TRP A 101 -11.04 -14.41 8.42
N ALA A 102 -10.20 -13.43 8.08
CA ALA A 102 -8.77 -13.63 7.88
C ALA A 102 -8.08 -14.13 9.16
N ARG A 103 -8.46 -13.64 10.35
CA ARG A 103 -7.92 -14.15 11.62
C ARG A 103 -8.24 -15.63 11.86
N ALA A 104 -9.41 -16.09 11.43
CA ALA A 104 -9.84 -17.47 11.64
C ALA A 104 -9.21 -18.48 10.66
N HIS A 105 -8.78 -18.05 9.46
CA HIS A 105 -8.39 -18.96 8.36
C HIS A 105 -6.89 -18.99 8.04
N GLY A 106 -6.06 -18.24 8.77
CA GLY A 106 -4.61 -18.22 8.56
C GLY A 106 -4.17 -17.46 7.28
N PRO A 107 -2.88 -17.11 7.14
CA PRO A 107 -2.42 -16.16 6.13
C PRO A 107 -2.43 -16.68 4.69
N SER A 108 -2.35 -18.00 4.50
CA SER A 108 -2.35 -18.65 3.19
C SER A 108 -3.74 -18.95 2.62
N ALA A 109 -4.81 -18.69 3.38
CA ALA A 109 -6.17 -18.91 2.89
C ALA A 109 -6.58 -17.80 1.92
N GLU A 110 -7.06 -18.20 0.75
CA GLU A 110 -7.68 -17.32 -0.25
C GLU A 110 -9.05 -16.84 0.24
N ALA A 111 -9.34 -15.54 0.08
CA ALA A 111 -10.66 -15.03 0.40
C ALA A 111 -11.68 -15.65 -0.59
N PRO A 112 -12.82 -16.21 -0.12
CA PRO A 112 -13.78 -16.85 -1.01
C PRO A 112 -14.27 -15.87 -2.08
N GLY A 113 -14.74 -16.38 -3.22
CA GLY A 113 -15.18 -15.52 -4.33
C GLY A 113 -14.04 -14.94 -5.14
N GLY A 114 -12.89 -15.63 -5.21
CA GLY A 114 -11.75 -15.25 -6.04
C GLY A 114 -10.90 -14.12 -5.46
N GLY A 115 -10.93 -13.93 -4.14
CA GLY A 115 -10.03 -13.01 -3.45
C GLY A 115 -8.65 -13.62 -3.20
N GLU A 116 -7.71 -12.77 -2.86
CA GLU A 116 -6.33 -13.16 -2.60
C GLU A 116 -6.17 -13.67 -1.17
N SER A 117 -5.26 -14.61 -0.98
CA SER A 117 -4.66 -14.85 0.33
C SER A 117 -3.72 -13.71 0.70
N ARG A 118 -3.51 -13.50 2.01
CA ARG A 118 -2.54 -12.50 2.47
C ARG A 118 -1.12 -12.89 2.07
N VAL A 119 -0.83 -14.19 1.97
CA VAL A 119 0.43 -14.70 1.42
C VAL A 119 0.58 -14.36 -0.05
N GLU A 120 -0.47 -14.40 -0.87
CA GLU A 120 -0.39 -14.00 -2.29
C GLU A 120 -0.23 -12.50 -2.46
N THR A 121 -0.91 -11.67 -1.67
CA THR A 121 -0.72 -10.22 -1.71
C THR A 121 0.70 -9.85 -1.30
N VAL A 122 1.20 -10.46 -0.22
CA VAL A 122 2.62 -10.44 0.12
C VAL A 122 3.41 -10.91 -1.08
N ARG A 123 3.20 -12.11 -1.60
CA ARG A 123 3.94 -12.72 -2.72
C ARG A 123 3.93 -11.85 -3.98
N ARG A 124 2.90 -11.04 -4.24
CA ARG A 124 2.82 -10.13 -5.38
C ARG A 124 3.72 -8.93 -5.21
N TYR A 125 3.64 -8.25 -4.05
CA TYR A 125 4.63 -7.23 -3.67
C TYR A 125 6.05 -7.76 -3.66
N VAL A 126 6.19 -9.07 -3.80
CA VAL A 126 7.38 -9.82 -3.56
C VAL A 126 7.96 -10.51 -4.74
N LEU A 127 7.17 -10.84 -5.73
CA LEU A 127 7.66 -11.33 -6.99
C LEU A 127 7.94 -10.14 -7.92
N ASP A 128 7.13 -9.06 -7.81
CA ASP A 128 7.49 -7.75 -8.37
C ASP A 128 8.77 -7.23 -7.74
N ALA A 129 8.92 -7.47 -6.43
CA ALA A 129 10.16 -7.19 -5.79
C ALA A 129 11.19 -8.24 -6.21
N CYS A 130 10.99 -9.58 -6.18
CA CYS A 130 11.92 -10.75 -6.40
C CYS A 130 12.54 -10.89 -7.81
N ASP A 131 12.42 -9.85 -8.61
CA ASP A 131 13.60 -9.06 -9.01
C ASP A 131 14.37 -8.42 -7.79
N SER A 132 14.45 -9.10 -6.61
CA SER A 132 14.52 -8.60 -5.17
C SER A 132 13.26 -8.34 -4.23
N ARG A 133 12.54 -9.34 -3.64
CA ARG A 133 12.14 -9.52 -2.17
C ARG A 133 10.77 -10.08 -1.71
N ALA A 134 10.60 -10.56 -0.45
CA ALA A 134 9.34 -10.82 0.36
C ALA A 134 8.81 -9.67 1.33
N PRO A 135 7.52 -9.52 1.84
CA PRO A 135 7.34 -9.08 3.26
C PRO A 135 6.30 -9.81 4.14
N ALA A 136 6.24 -9.44 5.43
CA ALA A 136 5.27 -9.92 6.43
C ALA A 136 4.36 -8.80 6.95
N ALA A 137 3.12 -9.14 7.33
CA ALA A 137 2.12 -8.18 7.80
C ALA A 137 2.24 -7.88 9.31
N ALA A 138 2.86 -6.75 9.62
CA ALA A 138 2.56 -5.94 10.79
C ALA A 138 2.67 -4.46 10.37
N VAL A 139 1.67 -3.99 9.64
CA VAL A 139 1.57 -2.57 9.28
C VAL A 139 1.05 -1.86 10.53
N GLU A 140 1.95 -1.20 11.27
CA GLU A 140 1.56 -0.07 12.11
C GLU A 140 0.73 0.89 11.24
N GLN A 141 -0.32 1.51 11.79
CA GLN A 141 -1.19 2.34 10.95
C GLN A 141 -0.36 3.47 10.34
N VAL A 142 -0.04 3.34 9.05
CA VAL A 142 0.60 4.38 8.27
C VAL A 142 -0.42 5.52 8.17
N PRO A 143 -0.09 6.71 8.71
CA PRO A 143 -0.92 7.89 8.56
C PRO A 143 -1.24 8.17 7.10
N TYR A 144 -2.40 8.75 6.85
CA TYR A 144 -2.83 9.11 5.50
C TYR A 144 -1.93 10.22 4.94
N ALA A 145 -1.40 9.99 3.74
CA ALA A 145 -0.62 11.00 3.01
C ALA A 145 0.56 11.60 3.82
N GLU A 146 1.23 10.80 4.63
CA GLU A 146 2.50 11.20 5.26
C GLU A 146 3.68 10.51 4.54
N PRO A 147 4.75 11.25 4.20
CA PRO A 147 5.91 10.69 3.54
C PRO A 147 6.83 10.01 4.55
N PHE A 148 7.15 8.74 4.31
CA PHE A 148 8.15 7.97 5.04
C PHE A 148 9.43 7.90 4.21
N ALA A 149 10.42 8.68 4.62
CA ALA A 149 11.72 8.73 3.98
C ALA A 149 12.59 7.53 4.40
N VAL A 150 13.18 6.85 3.43
CA VAL A 150 14.19 5.80 3.67
C VAL A 150 15.38 6.01 2.73
N ASP A 151 16.59 5.94 3.27
CA ASP A 151 17.82 5.98 2.48
C ASP A 151 18.09 4.63 1.79
N SER A 152 18.95 4.64 0.77
CA SER A 152 19.29 3.43 0.00
C SER A 152 19.81 2.29 0.87
N THR A 153 20.65 2.57 1.87
CA THR A 153 21.22 1.55 2.76
C THR A 153 20.17 0.98 3.72
N GLN A 154 19.24 1.80 4.21
CA GLN A 154 18.09 1.36 5.01
C GLN A 154 17.17 0.48 4.18
N LEU A 155 16.90 0.87 2.93
CA LEU A 155 16.10 0.09 2.01
C LEU A 155 16.79 -1.25 1.72
N GLU A 156 18.07 -1.25 1.36
CA GLU A 156 18.92 -2.45 1.16
C GLU A 156 18.93 -3.37 2.39
N ARG A 157 19.16 -2.84 3.60
CA ARG A 157 19.13 -3.68 4.81
C ARG A 157 17.73 -4.24 5.10
N ALA A 158 16.68 -3.48 4.81
CA ALA A 158 15.32 -3.98 4.91
C ALA A 158 15.10 -5.11 3.91
N VAL A 159 15.69 -5.01 2.71
CA VAL A 159 15.72 -6.09 1.71
C VAL A 159 16.39 -7.33 2.26
N ASP A 160 17.65 -7.20 2.63
CA ASP A 160 18.47 -8.34 3.05
C ASP A 160 17.86 -9.06 4.25
N ARG A 161 17.26 -8.30 5.18
CA ARG A 161 16.57 -8.86 6.35
C ARG A 161 15.34 -9.65 5.94
N LEU A 162 14.54 -9.13 5.01
CA LEU A 162 13.36 -9.82 4.50
C LEU A 162 13.78 -11.08 3.72
N ASP A 163 14.84 -11.00 2.91
CA ASP A 163 15.40 -12.13 2.17
C ASP A 163 15.94 -13.21 3.11
N ALA A 164 16.76 -12.86 4.09
CA ALA A 164 17.28 -13.82 5.06
C ALA A 164 16.16 -14.53 5.85
N TRP A 165 15.09 -13.81 6.21
CA TRP A 165 13.92 -14.39 6.87
C TRP A 165 13.18 -15.41 5.98
N THR A 166 13.12 -15.21 4.66
CA THR A 166 12.48 -16.19 3.75
C THR A 166 13.15 -17.56 3.80
N LEU A 167 14.45 -17.61 4.11
CA LEU A 167 15.22 -18.86 4.21
C LEU A 167 14.93 -19.63 5.51
N ALA A 168 14.51 -18.94 6.59
CA ALA A 168 14.22 -19.55 7.89
C ALA A 168 13.15 -18.73 8.65
N PRO A 169 11.86 -18.87 8.29
CA PRO A 169 10.82 -18.00 8.81
C PRO A 169 10.55 -18.29 10.28
N THR A 170 10.74 -17.28 11.12
CA THR A 170 10.32 -17.29 12.52
C THR A 170 9.11 -16.38 12.69
N TRP A 171 8.10 -16.88 13.40
CA TRP A 171 6.88 -16.15 13.69
C TRP A 171 6.81 -15.92 15.20
N HIS A 172 6.86 -14.67 15.64
CA HIS A 172 6.56 -14.35 17.03
C HIS A 172 5.07 -14.55 17.27
N ARG A 173 4.69 -15.52 18.12
CA ARG A 173 3.36 -15.49 18.73
C ARG A 173 3.33 -14.26 19.62
N ARG A 174 2.48 -13.28 19.30
CA ARG A 174 2.12 -12.25 20.28
C ARG A 174 1.41 -12.99 21.42
N ASN A 175 2.00 -12.95 22.62
CA ASN A 175 1.31 -13.31 23.86
C ASN A 175 0.12 -12.38 24.08
#